data_AF-A0A3D4ECK8-F1
#
_entry.id   AF-A0A3D4ECK8-F1
#
_cell.length_a   1.000
_cell.length_b   1.000
_cell.length_c   1.000
_cell.angle_alpha   90.00
_cell.angle_beta   90.00
_cell.angle_gamma   90.00
#
_symmetry.space_group_name_H-M   'P 1'
#
loop_
_entity.id
_entity.type
_entity.pdbx_description
1 polymer ?
#
loop_
_entity_poly.entity_id
_entity_poly.type
_entity_poly.pdbx_seq_one_letter_code
_entity_poly.pdbx_strand_id
1 'polypeptide(L)' 'GPVLFIGDGADKCKDTITSPNAHFIQCCPKAASMARPATEALNKKEFEDVAYFEPFYLKEFITTVSKKKII' A
#
# COMPACT_ATOMS: atom_id res chain seq x y z
N GLY A 1 12.77 10.77 -15.31
CA GLY A 1 13.14 9.52 -15.99
C GLY A 1 11.89 8.71 -16.29
N PRO A 2 12.01 7.53 -16.93
CA PRO A 2 10.89 6.62 -17.15
C PRO A 2 10.28 6.15 -15.83
N VAL A 3 8.95 6.03 -15.78
CA VAL A 3 8.18 5.58 -14.61
C VAL A 3 7.24 4.47 -15.05
N LEU A 4 7.22 3.37 -14.29
CA LEU A 4 6.33 2.24 -14.52
C LEU A 4 5.18 2.25 -13.50
N PHE A 5 3.95 2.33 -13.99
CA PHE A 5 2.72 2.19 -13.20
C PHE A 5 2.23 0.75 -13.29
N ILE A 6 1.93 0.16 -12.13
CA ILE A 6 1.50 -1.23 -11.98
C ILE A 6 0.30 -1.35 -11.03
N GLY A 7 -0.39 -2.49 -11.09
CA GLY A 7 -1.56 -2.78 -10.26
C GLY A 7 -2.88 -2.30 -10.88
N ASP A 8 -3.99 -2.66 -10.25
CA ASP A 8 -5.35 -2.37 -10.71
C ASP A 8 -5.65 -0.86 -10.84
N GLY A 9 -5.04 -0.05 -9.98
CA GLY A 9 -5.12 1.41 -10.04
C GLY A 9 -4.44 2.01 -11.27
N ALA A 10 -3.42 1.36 -11.83
CA ALA A 10 -2.66 1.90 -12.95
C ALA A 10 -3.50 2.05 -14.22
N ASP A 11 -4.38 1.07 -14.51
CA ASP A 11 -5.26 1.14 -15.67
C ASP A 11 -6.25 2.31 -15.58
N LYS A 12 -6.73 2.61 -14.38
CA LYS A 12 -7.66 3.73 -14.12
C LYS A 12 -7.00 5.10 -14.34
N CYS A 13 -5.68 5.16 -14.30
CA CYS A 13 -4.90 6.41 -14.41
C CYS A 13 -4.40 6.70 -15.82
N LYS A 14 -4.52 5.77 -16.78
CA LYS A 14 -3.94 5.89 -18.14
C LYS A 14 -4.38 7.15 -18.87
N ASP A 15 -5.66 7.50 -18.77
CA ASP A 15 -6.21 8.67 -19.47
C ASP A 15 -5.83 10.00 -18.80
N THR A 16 -5.43 9.95 -17.52
CA THR A 16 -5.05 11.13 -16.74
C THR A 16 -3.55 11.38 -16.75
N ILE A 17 -2.74 10.31 -16.72
CA ILE A 17 -1.28 10.39 -16.66
C ILE A 17 -0.71 10.10 -18.06
N THR A 18 -0.52 11.16 -18.85
CA THR A 18 -0.18 11.09 -20.29
C THR A 18 1.28 11.44 -20.62
N SER A 19 2.15 11.51 -19.60
CA SER A 19 3.56 11.80 -19.80
C SER A 19 4.21 10.78 -20.76
N PRO A 20 5.09 11.19 -21.69
CA PRO A 20 5.79 10.26 -22.58
C PRO A 20 6.71 9.28 -21.83
N ASN A 21 7.02 9.57 -20.56
CA ASN A 21 7.80 8.71 -19.68
C ASN A 21 6.93 7.76 -18.82
N ALA A 22 5.60 7.82 -18.95
CA ALA A 22 4.68 6.97 -18.21
C ALA A 22 4.43 5.66 -18.97
N HIS A 23 4.84 4.54 -18.37
CA HIS A 23 4.60 3.21 -18.89
C HIS A 23 3.65 2.46 -17.97
N PHE A 24 2.77 1.63 -18.53
CA PHE A 24 1.74 0.92 -17.77
C PHE A 24 1.79 -0.57 -18.07
N ILE A 25 1.87 -1.40 -17.04
CA ILE A 25 1.84 -2.86 -17.13
C ILE A 25 0.92 -3.40 -16.05
N GLN A 26 0.08 -4.38 -16.41
CA GLN A 26 -0.66 -5.12 -15.39
C GLN A 26 0.19 -6.20 -14.72
N CYS A 27 0.25 -6.14 -13.39
CA CYS A 27 0.84 -7.18 -12.57
C CYS A 27 0.26 -7.14 -11.15
N CYS A 28 0.40 -8.27 -10.45
CA CYS A 28 0.00 -8.41 -9.06
C CYS A 28 1.21 -8.70 -8.19
N PRO A 29 1.21 -8.26 -6.91
CA PRO A 29 2.25 -8.65 -5.97
C PRO A 29 2.30 -10.18 -5.85
N LYS A 30 3.52 -10.73 -5.80
CA LYS A 30 3.77 -12.17 -5.61
C LYS A 30 4.45 -12.40 -4.28
N ALA A 31 4.08 -13.47 -3.58
CA ALA A 31 4.73 -13.86 -2.32
C ALA A 31 6.25 -14.03 -2.48
N ALA A 32 6.70 -14.58 -3.62
CA ALA A 32 8.13 -14.71 -3.94
C ALA A 32 8.89 -13.36 -3.92
N SER A 33 8.25 -12.26 -4.30
CA SER A 33 8.85 -10.92 -4.26
C SER A 33 9.04 -10.39 -2.83
N MET A 34 8.35 -10.97 -1.84
CA MET A 34 8.52 -10.63 -0.42
C MET A 34 9.74 -11.29 0.23
N ALA A 35 10.35 -12.30 -0.41
CA ALA A 35 11.48 -13.04 0.17
C ALA A 35 12.66 -12.12 0.53
N ARG A 36 13.02 -11.20 -0.37
CA ARG A 36 14.12 -10.25 -0.13
C ARG A 36 13.83 -9.29 1.04
N PRO A 37 12.75 -8.47 1.03
CA PRO A 37 12.49 -7.55 2.13
C PRO A 37 12.25 -8.26 3.46
N ALA A 38 11.63 -9.45 3.48
CA ALA A 38 11.44 -10.23 4.70
C ALA A 38 12.79 -10.72 5.29
N THR A 39 13.71 -11.17 4.42
CA THR A 39 15.06 -11.59 4.86
C THR A 39 15.86 -10.41 5.40
N GLU A 40 15.76 -9.25 4.75
CA GLU A 40 16.40 -8.01 5.22
C GLU A 40 15.89 -7.61 6.61
N ALA A 41 14.56 -7.58 6.82
CA ALA A 41 13.96 -7.27 8.12
C ALA A 41 14.36 -8.28 9.20
N LEU A 42 14.35 -9.59 8.86
CA LEU A 42 14.79 -10.66 9.75
C LEU A 42 16.24 -10.46 10.21
N ASN A 43 17.16 -10.18 9.29
CA ASN A 43 18.57 -9.97 9.60
C ASN A 43 18.80 -8.74 10.50
N LYS A 44 17.98 -7.70 10.33
CA LYS A 44 18.00 -6.50 11.18
C LYS A 44 17.28 -6.66 12.51
N LYS A 45 16.59 -7.79 12.73
CA LYS A 45 15.71 -8.04 13.88
C LYS A 45 14.56 -7.02 13.98
N GLU A 46 14.07 -6.56 12.83
CA GLU A 46 12.90 -5.69 12.72
C GLU A 46 11.64 -6.58 12.77
N PHE A 47 11.16 -6.85 13.98
CA PHE A 47 9.95 -7.63 14.23
C PHE A 47 8.83 -6.77 14.78
N GLU A 48 7.60 -7.09 14.39
CA GLU A 48 6.40 -6.42 14.86
C GLU A 48 5.72 -7.22 15.97
N ASP A 49 5.11 -6.52 16.94
CA ASP A 49 4.25 -7.17 17.93
C ASP A 49 2.87 -7.44 17.31
N VAL A 50 2.46 -8.71 17.29
CA VAL A 50 1.19 -9.16 16.70
C VAL A 50 -0.02 -8.46 17.33
N ALA A 51 0.04 -8.06 18.61
CA ALA A 51 -1.06 -7.38 19.29
C ALA A 51 -1.20 -5.91 18.90
N TYR A 52 -0.12 -5.28 18.41
CA TYR A 52 -0.06 -3.85 18.09
C TYR A 52 0.20 -3.57 16.61
N PHE A 53 0.45 -4.60 15.82
CA PHE A 53 0.65 -4.47 14.38
C PHE A 53 -0.67 -4.13 13.69
N GLU A 54 -0.67 -3.01 12.98
CA GLU A 54 -1.76 -2.63 12.08
C GLU A 54 -1.27 -2.52 10.63
N PRO A 55 -2.14 -2.82 9.66
CA PRO A 55 -1.86 -2.49 8.27
C PRO A 55 -1.57 -1.00 8.12
N PHE A 56 -0.73 -0.65 7.14
CA PHE A 56 -0.51 0.75 6.78
C PHE A 56 -1.76 1.33 6.12
N TYR A 57 -2.63 1.97 6.92
CA TYR A 57 -3.78 2.69 6.41
C TYR A 57 -3.36 4.06 5.87
N LEU A 58 -3.67 4.34 4.60
CA LEU A 58 -3.39 5.65 3.98
C LEU A 58 -4.20 6.81 4.59
N LYS A 59 -5.19 6.51 5.43
CA LYS A 59 -6.00 7.49 6.14
C LYS A 59 -6.21 7.01 7.57
N GLU A 60 -6.04 7.91 8.54
CA GLU A 60 -6.31 7.63 9.93
C GLU A 60 -7.76 7.19 10.16
N PHE A 61 -7.93 6.26 11.10
CA PHE A 61 -9.25 5.87 11.55
C PHE A 61 -9.86 7.00 12.39
N ILE A 62 -10.86 7.68 11.85
CA ILE A 62 -11.58 8.74 12.54
C ILE A 62 -12.88 8.16 13.11
N THR A 63 -12.99 8.10 14.43
CA THR A 63 -14.22 7.67 15.11
C THR A 63 -15.34 8.68 14.89
N THR A 64 -16.56 8.20 14.63
CA THR A 64 -17.74 9.07 14.60
C THR A 64 -18.18 9.43 16.01
N VAL A 65 -18.50 10.70 16.27
CA VAL A 65 -19.10 11.13 17.54
C VAL A 65 -20.53 10.57 17.64
N SER A 66 -20.83 9.87 18.73
CA SER A 66 -22.18 9.34 18.99
C SER A 66 -23.20 10.48 19.01
N LYS A 67 -24.25 10.38 18.20
CA LYS A 67 -25.39 11.31 18.22
C LYS A 67 -26.38 11.01 19.34
N LYS A 68 -26.22 9.91 20.08
CA LYS A 68 -27.08 9.62 21.23
C LYS A 68 -26.77 10.62 22.34
N LYS A 69 -27.69 11.55 22.58
CA LYS A 69 -27.78 12.20 23.89
C LYS A 69 -28.19 11.11 24.88
N ILE A 70 -27.27 10.77 25.78
CA ILE A 70 -27.65 10.09 27.02
C ILE A 70 -28.43 11.17 27.78
N ILE A 71 -29.76 11.09 27.70
CA ILE A 71 -30.67 11.84 28.56
C ILE A 71 -30.92 10.95 29.77
#